data_AF-A0A227J825-F1
#
_entry.id   AF-A0A227J825-F1
#
_cell.length_a   1.000
_cell.length_b   1.000
_cell.length_c   1.000
_cell.angle_alpha   90.00
_cell.angle_beta   90.00
_cell.angle_gamma   90.00
#
_symmetry.space_group_name_H-M   'P 1'
#
loop_
_entity.id
_entity.type
_entity.pdbx_description
1 polymer ?
#
loop_
_entity_poly.entity_id
_entity_poly.type
_entity_poly.pdbx_seq_one_letter_code
_entity_poly.pdbx_strand_id
1 'polypeptide(L)' 'MKTLIYDTLISLASQEPEQHARIRQNLYEQLDLPFDKQLALYSCALGPASSGKL' A
#
# COMPACT_ATOMS: atom_id res chain seq x y z
N MET A 1 0.98 1.54 13.35
CA MET A 1 0.41 0.62 12.34
C MET A 1 -0.79 1.21 11.60
N LYS A 2 -1.92 1.57 12.25
CA LYS A 2 -3.06 2.18 11.55
C LYS A 2 -2.71 3.49 10.81
N THR A 3 -1.89 4.35 11.42
CA THR A 3 -1.33 5.55 10.80
C THR A 3 -0.45 5.22 9.60
N LEU A 4 0.47 4.26 9.73
CA LEU A 4 1.37 3.87 8.63
C LEU A 4 0.62 3.39 7.37
N ILE A 5 -0.40 2.54 7.53
CA ILE A 5 -1.20 2.07 6.39
C ILE A 5 -1.96 3.26 5.77
N TYR A 6 -2.60 4.09 6.59
CA TYR A 6 -3.35 5.25 6.12
C TYR A 6 -2.46 6.25 5.35
N ASP A 7 -1.30 6.59 5.89
CA ASP A 7 -0.33 7.48 5.24
C ASP A 7 0.18 6.91 3.91
N THR A 8 0.32 5.58 3.85
CA THR A 8 0.67 4.88 2.59
C THR A 8 -0.45 4.99 1.56
N LEU A 9 -1.70 4.84 1.97
CA LEU A 9 -2.85 5.00 1.06
C LEU A 9 -2.94 6.42 0.51
N ILE A 10 -2.71 7.44 1.34
CA ILE A 10 -2.62 8.83 0.88
C ILE A 10 -1.48 9.01 -0.12
N SER A 11 -0.32 8.42 0.16
CA SER A 11 0.84 8.49 -0.73
C SER A 11 0.57 7.82 -2.08
N LEU A 12 -0.10 6.66 -2.08
CA LEU A 12 -0.50 5.97 -3.32
C LEU A 12 -1.54 6.77 -4.13
N ALA A 13 -2.45 7.48 -3.47
CA ALA A 13 -3.46 8.28 -4.14
C ALA A 13 -2.91 9.61 -4.70
N SER A 14 -1.78 10.11 -4.18
CA SER A 14 -1.22 11.42 -4.52
C SER A 14 0.05 11.38 -5.36
N GLN A 15 0.74 10.24 -5.43
CA GLN A 15 1.98 10.07 -6.19
C GLN A 15 1.73 9.42 -7.55
N GLU A 16 2.69 9.62 -8.47
CA GLU A 16 2.66 9.04 -9.81
C GLU A 16 2.73 7.50 -9.79
N PRO A 17 2.09 6.79 -10.74
CA PRO A 17 2.04 5.32 -10.81
C PRO A 17 3.41 4.64 -10.74
N GLU A 18 4.46 5.27 -11.29
CA GLU A 18 5.84 4.79 -11.28
C GLU A 18 6.37 4.61 -9.85
N GLN A 19 5.90 5.40 -8.89
CA GLN A 19 6.31 5.31 -7.49
C GLN A 19 5.52 4.27 -6.71
N HIS A 20 4.35 3.86 -7.19
CA HIS A 20 3.43 3.02 -6.41
C HIS A 20 4.05 1.67 -6.03
N ALA A 21 4.83 1.06 -6.91
CA ALA A 21 5.51 -0.21 -6.62
C ALA A 21 6.46 -0.07 -5.43
N ARG A 22 7.28 1.00 -5.41
CA ARG A 22 8.21 1.29 -4.32
C ARG A 22 7.48 1.61 -3.02
N ILE A 23 6.40 2.40 -3.08
CA ILE A 23 5.60 2.77 -1.91
C ILE A 23 4.99 1.51 -1.25
N ARG A 24 4.40 0.61 -2.05
CA ARG A 24 3.86 -0.67 -1.53
C ARG A 24 4.95 -1.55 -0.94
N GLN A 25 6.10 -1.66 -1.62
CA GLN A 25 7.23 -2.48 -1.16
C GLN A 25 7.76 -1.99 0.20
N ASN A 26 7.97 -0.69 0.35
CA ASN A 26 8.40 -0.09 1.62
C ASN A 26 7.42 -0.39 2.77
N LEU A 27 6.12 -0.42 2.50
CA LEU A 27 5.12 -0.77 3.52
C LEU A 27 5.24 -2.24 3.92
N TYR A 28 5.44 -3.15 2.97
CA TYR A 28 5.62 -4.57 3.27
C TYR A 28 6.85 -4.84 4.13
N GLU A 29 7.96 -4.17 3.84
CA GLU A 29 9.21 -4.28 4.62
C GLU A 29 9.03 -3.76 6.05
N GLN A 30 8.31 -2.66 6.24
CA GLN A 30 8.06 -2.10 7.57
C GLN A 30 7.10 -2.92 8.42
N LEU A 31 6.13 -3.58 7.79
CA LEU A 31 5.13 -4.37 8.51
C LEU A 31 5.60 -5.81 8.79
N ASP A 32 6.64 -6.28 8.10
CA ASP A 32 7.20 -7.65 8.20
C ASP A 32 6.11 -8.72 8.23
N LEU A 33 5.13 -8.58 7.32
CA LEU A 33 3.96 -9.44 7.29
C LEU A 33 4.23 -10.71 6.46
N PRO A 34 3.63 -11.86 6.85
CA PRO A 34 3.60 -13.03 5.99
C PRO A 34 2.78 -12.77 4.72
N PHE A 35 3.07 -13.54 3.67
CA PHE A 35 2.55 -13.32 2.33
C PHE A 35 1.02 -13.26 2.25
N ASP A 36 0.31 -14.11 3.00
CA ASP A 36 -1.16 -14.12 3.08
C ASP A 36 -1.72 -12.77 3.53
N LYS A 37 -1.10 -12.14 4.52
CA LYS A 37 -1.49 -10.82 5.02
C LYS A 37 -1.09 -9.70 4.07
N GLN A 38 0.04 -9.83 3.38
CA GLN A 38 0.43 -8.88 2.32
C GLN A 38 -0.56 -8.90 1.16
N LEU A 39 -1.02 -10.09 0.76
CA LEU A 39 -2.01 -10.27 -0.29
C LEU A 39 -3.36 -9.68 0.13
N ALA A 40 -3.82 -9.95 1.35
CA ALA A 40 -5.06 -9.35 1.87
C ALA A 40 -4.98 -7.81 1.91
N LEU A 41 -3.84 -7.26 2.36
CA LEU A 41 -3.62 -5.81 2.38
C LEU A 41 -3.59 -5.21 0.97
N TYR A 42 -3.01 -5.92 0.01
CA TYR A 42 -3.02 -5.50 -1.39
C TYR A 42 -4.44 -5.45 -1.95
N SER A 43 -5.15 -6.57 -1.90
CA SER A 43 -6.47 -6.71 -2.51
C SER A 43 -7.51 -5.78 -1.90
N CYS A 44 -7.45 -5.56 -0.58
CA CYS A 44 -8.44 -4.75 0.12
C CYS A 44 -8.15 -3.24 0.10
N ALA A 45 -6.89 -2.82 0.03
CA ALA A 45 -6.52 -1.42 0.22
C ALA A 45 -5.51 -0.90 -0.81
N LEU A 46 -4.32 -1.51 -0.92
CA LEU A 46 -3.23 -0.93 -1.73
C LEU A 46 -3.50 -0.98 -3.24
N GLY A 47 -4.13 -2.05 -3.73
CA GLY A 47 -4.54 -2.19 -5.13
C GLY A 47 -5.57 -1.14 -5.55
N PRO A 48 -6.71 -1.03 -4.82
CA PRO A 48 -7.68 0.05 -5.00
C PRO A 48 -7.03 1.44 -4.98
N ALA A 49 -6.19 1.71 -3.98
CA ALA A 49 -5.45 2.97 -3.83
C ALA A 49 -4.63 3.33 -5.07
N SER A 50 -3.79 2.39 -5.53
CA SER A 50 -2.94 2.57 -6.70
C SER A 50 -3.72 2.75 -8.00
N SER A 51 -4.95 2.27 -8.06
CA SER A 51 -5.83 2.44 -9.23
C SER A 51 -6.70 3.70 -9.19
N GLY A 52 -6.55 4.54 -8.15
CA GLY A 52 -7.37 5.73 -7.95
C GLY A 52 -8.84 5.45 -7.55
N LYS A 53 -9.11 4.26 -7.00
CA LYS A 53 -10.46 3.79 -6.63
C LYS A 53 -10.70 3.77 -5.11
N LEU A 54 -9.88 4.50 -4.36
CA LEU A 54 -10.01 4.67 -2.92
C LEU A 54 -11.06 5.71 -2.57
#